data_AF-A0A0D0CVE6-F1
#
_entry.id   AF-A0A0D0CVE6-F1
#
_cell.length_a   1.000
_cell.length_b   1.000
_cell.length_c   1.000
_cell.angle_alpha   90.00
_cell.angle_beta   90.00
_cell.angle_gamma   90.00
#
_symmetry.space_group_name_H-M   'P 1'
#
loop_
_entity.id
_entity.type
_entity.pdbx_description
1 polymer ?
#
loop_
_entity_poly.entity_id
_entity_poly.type
_entity_poly.pdbx_seq_one_letter_code
_entity_poly.pdbx_strand_id
1 'polypeptide(L)'
;KFDVALAKAMIINCEKWRKEFGVHDIIKYVFLNFFEKEEVDKYYPQFYHKMGKDGHPIYIEQFRKLDFRALYVWTTQDHLLKHLLWINDKFITSHLPACSTAVGHPVETSCTILDLKDVSLSNFYHVKDYIMAASSIGQNH
;
A
#
# COMPACT_ATOMS: atom_id res chain seq x y z
N LYS A 1 -13.52 -16.58 9.87
CA LYS A 1 -14.33 -17.75 10.31
C LYS A 1 -15.73 -17.73 9.67
N PHE A 2 -15.88 -17.50 8.36
CA PHE A 2 -17.15 -17.59 7.59
C PHE A 2 -18.45 -17.09 8.27
N ASP A 3 -18.36 -16.12 9.18
CA ASP A 3 -19.52 -15.55 9.86
C ASP A 3 -20.19 -14.56 8.89
N VAL A 4 -21.37 -14.92 8.42
CA VAL A 4 -22.10 -14.17 7.38
C VAL A 4 -22.48 -12.77 7.87
N ALA A 5 -22.85 -12.63 9.16
CA ALA A 5 -23.25 -11.35 9.72
C ALA A 5 -22.04 -10.41 9.80
N LEU A 6 -20.89 -10.92 10.28
CA LEU A 6 -19.65 -10.15 10.34
C LEU A 6 -19.11 -9.81 8.95
N ALA A 7 -19.17 -10.74 7.99
CA ALA A 7 -18.75 -10.50 6.61
C ALA A 7 -19.61 -9.41 5.94
N LYS A 8 -20.94 -9.47 6.11
CA LYS A 8 -21.85 -8.43 5.61
C LYS A 8 -21.53 -7.07 6.23
N ALA A 9 -21.28 -7.02 7.54
CA ALA A 9 -20.92 -5.79 8.23
C ALA A 9 -19.60 -5.21 7.69
N MET A 10 -18.58 -6.04 7.49
CA MET A 10 -17.29 -5.64 6.93
C MET A 10 -17.43 -5.04 5.52
N ILE A 11 -18.19 -5.70 4.63
CA ILE A 11 -18.42 -5.22 3.25
C ILE A 11 -19.16 -3.88 3.25
N ILE A 12 -20.23 -3.75 4.04
CA ILE A 12 -21.00 -2.50 4.15
C ILE A 12 -20.11 -1.36 4.67
N ASN A 13 -19.29 -1.64 5.68
CA ASN A 13 -18.38 -0.66 6.25
C ASN A 13 -17.29 -0.24 5.26
N CYS A 14 -16.72 -1.17 4.48
CA CYS A 14 -15.76 -0.84 3.43
C CYS A 14 -16.41 0.03 2.35
N GLU A 15 -17.59 -0.32 1.85
CA GLU A 15 -18.30 0.49 0.85
C GLU A 15 -18.64 1.89 1.34
N LYS A 16 -19.06 2.01 2.60
CA LYS A 16 -19.29 3.32 3.25
C LYS A 16 -18.00 4.12 3.34
N TRP A 17 -16.92 3.51 3.82
CA TRP A 17 -15.61 4.15 3.92
C TRP A 17 -15.08 4.61 2.56
N ARG A 18 -15.20 3.79 1.50
CA ARG A 18 -14.76 4.15 0.15
C ARG A 18 -15.43 5.43 -0.37
N LYS A 19 -16.72 5.60 -0.05
CA LYS A 19 -17.51 6.79 -0.42
C LYS A 19 -17.15 8.00 0.42
N GLU A 20 -17.14 7.86 1.75
CA GLU A 20 -16.87 8.96 2.68
C GLU A 20 -15.43 9.47 2.58
N PHE A 21 -14.47 8.57 2.37
CA PHE A 21 -13.07 8.92 2.19
C PHE A 21 -12.77 9.43 0.77
N GLY A 22 -13.67 9.24 -0.20
CA GLY A 22 -13.48 9.70 -1.57
C GLY A 22 -12.38 8.95 -2.33
N VAL A 23 -12.24 7.63 -2.10
CA VAL A 23 -11.13 6.81 -2.63
C VAL A 23 -10.97 6.95 -4.14
N HIS A 24 -12.07 6.98 -4.90
CA HIS A 24 -12.03 7.10 -6.35
C HIS A 24 -11.39 8.42 -6.81
N ASP A 25 -11.78 9.54 -6.20
CA ASP A 25 -11.25 10.86 -6.54
C ASP A 25 -9.80 11.01 -6.09
N ILE A 26 -9.44 10.43 -4.94
CA ILE A 26 -8.07 10.39 -4.43
C ILE A 26 -7.14 9.65 -5.40
N ILE A 27 -7.51 8.45 -5.85
CA ILE A 27 -6.70 7.65 -6.78
C ILE A 27 -6.45 8.46 -8.05
N LYS A 28 -7.48 9.12 -8.59
CA LYS A 28 -7.35 9.98 -9.77
C LYS A 28 -6.46 11.19 -9.51
N TYR A 29 -6.60 11.83 -8.36
CA TYR A 29 -5.77 12.97 -7.97
C TYR A 29 -4.30 12.57 -7.84
N VAL A 30 -4.00 11.50 -7.10
CA VAL A 30 -2.62 11.01 -6.91
C VAL A 30 -1.99 10.63 -8.24
N PHE A 31 -2.73 9.92 -9.10
CA PHE A 31 -2.25 9.56 -10.44
C PHE A 31 -1.76 10.77 -11.25
N LEU A 32 -2.40 11.93 -11.08
CA LEU A 32 -2.08 13.15 -11.81
C LEU A 32 -1.07 14.06 -11.10
N ASN A 33 -0.87 13.90 -9.79
CA ASN A 33 -0.18 14.90 -8.96
C ASN A 33 0.97 14.34 -8.09
N PHE A 34 1.36 13.07 -8.22
CA PHE A 34 2.45 12.50 -7.42
C PHE A 34 3.84 12.85 -7.97
N PHE A 35 4.14 14.15 -8.05
CA PHE A 35 5.37 14.69 -8.64
C PHE A 35 6.61 14.48 -7.77
N GLU A 36 6.43 14.30 -6.46
CA GLU A 36 7.53 14.08 -5.52
C GLU A 36 8.02 12.62 -5.44
N LYS A 37 7.47 11.71 -6.26
CA LYS A 37 7.79 10.26 -6.22
C LYS A 37 9.30 10.00 -6.19
N GLU A 38 10.04 10.69 -7.05
CA GLU A 38 11.49 10.50 -7.18
C GLU A 38 12.23 10.91 -5.90
N GLU A 39 11.80 11.98 -5.23
CA GLU A 39 12.39 12.41 -3.95
C GLU A 39 11.97 11.49 -2.80
N VAL A 40 10.70 11.07 -2.77
CA VAL A 40 10.19 10.09 -1.80
C VAL A 40 10.95 8.77 -1.91
N ASP A 41 11.21 8.28 -3.12
CA ASP A 41 11.90 7.01 -3.38
C ASP A 41 13.36 6.98 -2.92
N LYS A 42 14.01 8.15 -2.76
CA LYS A 42 15.36 8.19 -2.19
C LYS A 42 15.37 7.73 -0.73
N TYR A 43 14.33 8.09 0.02
CA TYR A 43 14.22 7.82 1.46
C TYR A 43 13.34 6.61 1.76
N TYR A 44 12.24 6.42 1.03
CA TYR A 44 11.32 5.32 1.24
C TYR A 44 10.94 4.62 -0.07
N PRO A 45 11.86 3.82 -0.65
CA PRO A 45 11.57 3.07 -1.87
C PRO A 45 10.47 2.03 -1.64
N GLN A 46 9.42 2.14 -2.45
CA GLN A 46 8.29 1.21 -2.51
C GLN A 46 8.04 0.84 -3.98
N PHE A 47 8.11 -0.45 -4.30
CA PHE A 47 7.93 -0.89 -5.69
C PHE A 47 7.53 -2.36 -5.81
N TYR A 48 6.86 -2.70 -6.91
CA TYR A 48 6.66 -4.07 -7.35
C TYR A 48 7.80 -4.54 -8.25
N HIS A 49 8.20 -5.80 -8.13
CA HIS A 49 9.23 -6.39 -8.98
C HIS A 49 8.92 -7.86 -9.31
N LYS A 50 8.36 -8.09 -10.51
CA LYS A 50 8.01 -9.43 -11.01
C LYS A 50 6.98 -10.14 -10.10
N MET A 51 6.92 -11.46 -10.20
CA MET A 51 6.07 -12.34 -9.42
C MET A 51 6.88 -13.50 -8.83
N GLY A 52 6.39 -14.04 -7.72
CA GLY A 52 6.92 -15.23 -7.07
C GLY A 52 6.60 -16.51 -7.84
N LYS A 53 7.00 -17.65 -7.26
CA LYS A 53 6.81 -18.98 -7.88
C LYS A 53 5.35 -19.34 -8.12
N ASP A 54 4.45 -18.88 -7.24
CA ASP A 54 3.01 -19.13 -7.32
C ASP A 54 2.25 -17.99 -8.02
N GLY A 55 2.95 -17.09 -8.72
CA GLY A 55 2.34 -15.98 -9.47
C GLY A 55 2.04 -14.73 -8.65
N HIS A 56 2.21 -14.75 -7.32
CA HIS A 56 1.98 -13.55 -6.49
C HIS A 56 2.93 -12.41 -6.87
N PRO A 57 2.44 -11.20 -7.19
CA PRO A 57 3.31 -10.07 -7.48
C PRO A 57 4.15 -9.73 -6.23
N ILE A 58 5.44 -9.50 -6.43
CA ILE A 58 6.38 -9.23 -5.33
C ILE A 58 6.40 -7.73 -5.08
N TYR A 59 6.04 -7.32 -3.88
CA TYR A 59 6.08 -5.94 -3.41
C TYR A 59 7.24 -5.77 -2.42
N ILE A 60 8.07 -4.76 -2.62
CA ILE A 60 9.28 -4.53 -1.83
C ILE A 60 9.22 -3.15 -1.20
N GLU A 61 9.39 -3.09 0.12
CA GLU A 61 9.58 -1.85 0.86
C GLU A 61 10.94 -1.84 1.55
N GLN A 62 11.70 -0.76 1.37
CA GLN A 62 13.05 -0.64 1.93
C GLN A 62 13.10 0.38 3.06
N PHE A 63 12.96 -0.08 4.30
CA PHE A 63 13.03 0.79 5.47
C PHE A 63 14.48 1.16 5.85
N ARG A 64 15.48 0.44 5.34
CA ARG A 64 16.90 0.76 5.61
C ARG A 64 17.33 2.17 5.17
N LYS A 65 16.64 2.78 4.19
CA LYS A 65 16.98 4.10 3.63
C LYS A 65 16.21 5.24 4.29
N LEU A 66 15.41 4.92 5.29
CA LEU A 66 14.34 5.75 5.78
C LEU A 66 14.86 6.85 6.70
N ASP A 67 14.88 8.07 6.16
CA ASP A 67 15.05 9.30 6.90
C ASP A 67 13.74 10.08 6.86
N PHE A 68 12.97 10.02 7.93
CA PHE A 68 11.67 10.69 8.01
C PHE A 68 11.76 12.20 8.04
N ARG A 69 12.84 12.74 8.60
CA ARG A 69 13.04 14.18 8.63
C ARG A 69 13.23 14.68 7.21
N ALA A 70 14.02 13.97 6.40
CA ALA A 70 14.20 14.30 5.00
C ALA A 70 12.95 13.99 4.15
N LEU A 71 12.28 12.86 4.39
CA LEU A 71 11.05 12.46 3.70
C LEU A 71 9.94 13.50 3.88
N TYR A 72 9.71 13.99 5.11
CA TYR A 72 8.65 14.94 5.41
C TYR A 72 8.93 16.39 4.97
N VAL A 73 10.10 16.66 4.41
CA VAL A 73 10.32 17.91 3.64
C VAL A 73 9.58 17.86 2.30
N TRP A 74 9.44 16.66 1.73
CA TRP A 74 8.88 16.46 0.39
C TRP A 74 7.42 16.02 0.41
N THR A 75 7.01 15.26 1.42
CA THR A 75 5.68 14.67 1.49
C THR A 75 5.09 14.72 2.89
N THR A 76 3.84 14.30 3.02
CA THR A 76 3.16 14.20 4.32
C THR A 76 2.65 12.78 4.55
N GLN A 77 2.37 12.43 5.81
CA GLN A 77 1.76 11.15 6.13
C GLN A 77 0.44 10.93 5.38
N ASP A 78 -0.41 11.96 5.30
CA ASP A 78 -1.67 11.91 4.55
C ASP A 78 -1.43 11.62 3.06
N HIS A 79 -0.42 12.27 2.45
CA HIS A 79 -0.12 12.04 1.05
C HIS A 79 0.46 10.63 0.80
N LEU A 80 1.31 10.12 1.70
CA LEU A 80 1.79 8.74 1.65
C LEU A 80 0.66 7.71 1.79
N LEU A 81 -0.36 7.98 2.61
CA LEU A 81 -1.54 7.11 2.72
C LEU A 81 -2.38 7.15 1.45
N LYS A 82 -2.58 8.32 0.85
CA LYS A 82 -3.27 8.45 -0.45
C LYS A 82 -2.50 7.76 -1.58
N HIS A 83 -1.17 7.84 -1.57
CA HIS A 83 -0.31 7.08 -2.48
C HIS A 83 -0.45 5.56 -2.29
N LEU A 84 -0.53 5.08 -1.05
CA LEU A 84 -0.79 3.67 -0.76
C LEU A 84 -2.14 3.20 -1.35
N LEU A 85 -3.19 4.03 -1.28
CA LEU A 85 -4.48 3.71 -1.91
C LEU A 85 -4.37 3.59 -3.42
N TRP A 86 -3.60 4.47 -4.05
CA TRP A 86 -3.32 4.40 -5.48
C TRP A 86 -2.52 3.13 -5.84
N ILE A 87 -1.51 2.75 -5.05
CA ILE A 87 -0.77 1.50 -5.23
C ILE A 87 -1.72 0.30 -5.12
N ASN A 88 -2.61 0.28 -4.11
CA ASN A 88 -3.58 -0.79 -3.90
C ASN A 88 -4.56 -0.91 -5.09
N ASP A 89 -5.04 0.21 -5.62
CA ASP A 89 -5.87 0.21 -6.83
C ASP A 89 -5.13 -0.38 -8.03
N LYS A 90 -3.86 -0.01 -8.25
CA LYS A 90 -3.03 -0.61 -9.30
C LYS A 90 -2.77 -2.09 -9.07
N PHE A 91 -2.61 -2.52 -7.82
CA PHE A 91 -2.47 -3.93 -7.48
C PHE A 91 -3.71 -4.71 -7.93
N ILE A 92 -4.92 -4.25 -7.58
CA ILE A 92 -6.19 -4.90 -7.91
C ILE A 92 -6.50 -4.83 -9.42
N THR A 93 -6.34 -3.66 -10.04
CA THR A 93 -6.80 -3.41 -11.42
C THR A 93 -5.80 -3.84 -12.49
N SER A 94 -4.52 -3.98 -12.15
CA SER A 94 -3.46 -4.26 -13.13
C SER A 94 -2.59 -5.46 -12.76
N HIS A 95 -2.04 -5.52 -11.55
CA HIS A 95 -1.08 -6.57 -11.19
C HIS A 95 -1.75 -7.93 -11.04
N LEU A 96 -2.86 -8.02 -10.28
CA LEU A 96 -3.57 -9.27 -10.05
C LEU A 96 -4.09 -9.90 -11.35
N PRO A 97 -4.74 -9.17 -12.28
CA PRO A 97 -5.19 -9.74 -13.55
C PRO A 97 -4.02 -10.21 -14.42
N ALA A 98 -2.94 -9.43 -14.50
CA ALA A 98 -1.77 -9.79 -15.29
C ALA A 98 -1.09 -11.05 -14.75
N CYS A 99 -0.93 -11.14 -13.43
CA CYS A 99 -0.36 -12.31 -12.77
C CYS A 99 -1.25 -13.55 -12.95
N SER A 100 -2.56 -13.41 -12.70
CA SER A 100 -3.53 -14.51 -12.88
C SER A 100 -3.52 -15.06 -14.31
N THR A 101 -3.42 -14.17 -15.31
CA THR A 101 -3.31 -14.56 -16.72
C THR A 101 -2.01 -15.33 -16.99
N ALA A 102 -0.90 -14.90 -16.39
CA ALA A 102 0.40 -15.51 -16.61
C ALA A 102 0.52 -16.92 -16.00
N VAL A 103 -0.15 -17.20 -14.88
CA VAL A 103 -0.09 -18.49 -14.18
C VAL A 103 -1.29 -19.42 -14.44
N GLY A 104 -2.34 -18.91 -15.07
CA GLY A 104 -3.52 -19.70 -15.46
C GLY A 104 -4.48 -20.04 -14.32
N HIS A 105 -4.36 -19.36 -13.18
CA HIS A 105 -5.28 -19.48 -12.05
C HIS A 105 -5.47 -18.12 -11.33
N PRO A 106 -6.54 -17.95 -10.53
CA PRO A 106 -6.73 -16.73 -9.77
C PRO A 106 -5.57 -16.46 -8.81
N VAL A 107 -5.10 -15.20 -8.80
CA VAL A 107 -4.16 -14.65 -7.83
C VAL A 107 -4.86 -13.49 -7.13
N GLU A 108 -4.96 -13.56 -5.79
CA GLU A 108 -5.70 -12.58 -4.98
C GLU A 108 -4.82 -11.88 -3.94
N THR A 109 -3.56 -12.31 -3.78
CA THR A 109 -2.63 -11.81 -2.77
C THR A 109 -1.28 -11.44 -3.38
N SER A 110 -0.52 -10.60 -2.66
CA SER A 110 0.86 -10.26 -2.99
C SER A 110 1.86 -11.01 -2.10
N CYS A 111 3.13 -11.00 -2.50
CA CYS A 111 4.26 -11.36 -1.66
C CYS A 111 5.00 -10.08 -1.25
N THR A 112 4.87 -9.66 0.01
CA THR A 112 5.54 -8.44 0.50
C THR A 112 6.87 -8.78 1.18
N ILE A 113 7.93 -8.10 0.77
CA ILE A 113 9.26 -8.14 1.38
C ILE A 113 9.54 -6.78 2.04
N LEU A 114 9.70 -6.80 3.36
CA LEU A 114 10.06 -5.61 4.14
C LEU A 114 11.55 -5.71 4.53
N ASP A 115 12.38 -4.84 3.97
CA ASP A 115 13.79 -4.76 4.33
C ASP A 115 13.99 -3.79 5.49
N LEU A 116 14.14 -4.36 6.69
CA LEU A 116 14.35 -3.66 7.95
C LEU A 116 15.83 -3.56 8.35
N LYS A 117 16.77 -3.85 7.44
CA LYS A 117 18.20 -3.77 7.75
C LYS A 117 18.54 -2.35 8.25
N ASP A 118 19.35 -2.26 9.31
CA ASP A 118 19.83 -1.00 9.90
C ASP A 118 18.72 -0.05 10.42
N VAL A 119 17.47 -0.52 10.55
CA VAL A 119 16.38 0.25 11.15
C VAL A 119 16.50 0.24 12.67
N SER A 120 16.58 1.43 13.27
CA SER A 120 16.56 1.58 14.74
C SER A 120 15.12 1.54 15.28
N LEU A 121 14.96 1.07 16.52
CA LEU A 121 13.66 1.13 17.21
C LEU A 121 13.15 2.57 17.34
N SER A 122 14.04 3.55 17.54
CA SER A 122 13.67 4.96 17.60
C SER A 122 13.03 5.44 16.29
N ASN A 123 13.62 5.08 15.14
CA ASN A 123 13.06 5.43 13.84
C ASN A 123 11.69 4.78 13.64
N PHE A 124 11.50 3.54 14.11
CA PHE A 124 10.20 2.87 14.04
C PHE A 124 9.12 3.61 14.85
N TYR A 125 9.44 4.10 16.05
CA TYR A 125 8.49 4.89 16.87
C TYR A 125 8.01 6.15 16.16
N HIS A 126 8.85 6.78 15.33
CA HIS A 126 8.46 7.96 14.56
C HIS A 126 7.42 7.67 13.47
N VAL A 127 7.23 6.41 13.09
CA VAL A 127 6.27 6.02 12.04
C VAL A 127 5.25 4.98 12.39
N LYS A 128 5.17 4.65 13.67
CA LYS A 128 4.05 3.87 14.18
C LYS A 128 2.72 4.41 13.67
N ASP A 129 2.52 5.74 13.60
CA ASP A 129 1.23 6.31 13.23
C ASP A 129 0.91 6.09 11.74
N TYR A 130 1.90 6.23 10.85
CA TYR A 130 1.75 5.89 9.43
C TYR A 130 1.50 4.39 9.24
N ILE A 131 2.32 3.54 9.86
CA ILE A 131 2.22 2.08 9.74
C ILE A 131 0.87 1.59 10.27
N MET A 132 0.41 2.12 11.41
CA MET A 132 -0.89 1.76 11.99
C MET A 132 -2.04 2.22 11.11
N ALA A 133 -1.97 3.42 10.52
CA ALA A 133 -2.98 3.89 9.58
C ALA A 133 -3.02 3.01 8.31
N ALA A 134 -1.85 2.72 7.72
CA ALA A 134 -1.73 1.84 6.56
C ALA A 134 -2.26 0.43 6.86
N SER A 135 -1.90 -0.14 8.02
CA SER A 135 -2.40 -1.43 8.48
C SER A 135 -3.90 -1.44 8.71
N SER A 136 -4.45 -0.36 9.29
CA SER A 136 -5.89 -0.23 9.51
C SER A 136 -6.65 -0.19 8.19
N ILE A 137 -6.14 0.52 7.18
CA ILE A 137 -6.71 0.52 5.84
C ILE A 137 -6.65 -0.90 5.26
N GLY A 138 -5.46 -1.50 5.18
CA GLY A 138 -5.28 -2.80 4.51
C GLY A 138 -5.97 -3.99 5.19
N GLN A 139 -6.33 -3.90 6.47
CA GLN A 139 -7.07 -4.96 7.18
C GLN A 139 -8.59 -4.79 7.07
N ASN A 140 -9.08 -3.55 6.99
CA ASN A 140 -10.52 -3.27 7.08
C ASN A 140 -11.16 -2.94 5.73
N HIS A 141 -10.36 -2.58 4.72
CA HIS A 141 -10.83 -2.04 3.43
C HIS A 141 -10.05 -2.63 2.25
#